data_AF-A0A838UGJ4-F1
#
_entry.id   AF-A0A838UGJ4-F1
#
_cell.length_a   1.000
_cell.length_b   1.000
_cell.length_c   1.000
_cell.angle_alpha   90.00
_cell.angle_beta   90.00
_cell.angle_gamma   90.00
#
_symmetry.space_group_name_H-M   'P 1'
#
loop_
_entity.id
_entity.type
_entity.pdbx_description
1 polymer ?
#
loop_
_entity_poly.entity_id
_entity_poly.type
_entity_poly.pdbx_seq_one_letter_code
_entity_poly.pdbx_strand_id
1 'polypeptide(L)'
;MFSGGGPGVAHHHADIFLFEPGSDRYLGRLCGYAQCPKGKSDCLTPGCGLAPFLKQHEGFSLYLDALAPDRTVPLFDRAAGLLRLAADLDAGTP
;
A
#
# COMPACT_ATOMS: atom_id res chain seq x y z
N MET A 1 -12.92 16.30 10.13
CA MET A 1 -11.75 16.51 11.02
C MET A 1 -11.65 15.26 11.88
N PHE A 2 -10.72 14.36 11.59
CA PHE A 2 -10.54 13.15 12.41
C PHE A 2 -9.88 13.55 13.72
N SER A 3 -10.65 13.60 14.80
CA SER A 3 -10.19 13.90 16.16
C SER A 3 -9.71 12.60 16.81
N GLY A 4 -8.57 12.08 16.35
CA GLY A 4 -7.99 10.84 16.84
C GLY A 4 -6.49 11.00 17.06
N GLY A 5 -6.10 11.50 18.23
CA GLY A 5 -4.70 11.73 18.63
C GLY A 5 -3.91 10.46 18.97
N GLY A 6 -4.18 9.35 18.28
CA GLY A 6 -3.36 8.16 18.36
C GLY A 6 -2.17 8.26 17.40
N PRO A 7 -1.05 7.56 17.67
CA PRO A 7 0.00 7.41 16.66
C PRO A 7 -0.63 6.86 15.38
N GLY A 8 -0.38 7.53 14.25
CA GLY A 8 -0.82 7.05 12.94
C GLY A 8 -0.36 5.62 12.68
N VAL A 9 -1.02 4.92 11.77
CA VAL A 9 -0.69 3.52 11.43
C VAL A 9 0.81 3.41 11.16
N ALA A 10 1.50 2.67 12.02
CA ALA A 10 2.92 2.49 11.87
C ALA A 10 3.21 1.73 10.56
N HIS A 11 4.36 2.00 9.94
CA HIS A 11 4.77 1.39 8.67
C HIS A 11 4.91 -0.15 8.70
N HIS A 12 4.74 -0.79 9.87
CA HIS A 12 4.68 -2.24 10.06
C HIS A 12 3.26 -2.78 10.28
N HIS A 13 2.26 -1.91 10.46
CA HIS A 13 0.86 -2.30 10.64
C HIS A 13 0.07 -2.29 9.32
N ALA A 14 0.51 -1.51 8.33
CA ALA A 14 -0.09 -1.51 7.01
C ALA A 14 0.94 -1.23 5.93
N ASP A 15 0.78 -1.93 4.81
CA ASP A 15 1.58 -1.74 3.61
C ASP A 15 0.72 -1.14 2.51
N ILE A 16 1.20 -0.04 1.93
CA ILE A 16 0.50 0.68 0.87
C ILE A 16 1.20 0.35 -0.44
N PHE A 17 0.48 -0.28 -1.35
CA PHE A 17 0.93 -0.60 -2.71
C PHE A 17 0.19 0.32 -3.68
N LEU A 18 0.91 0.94 -4.63
CA LEU A 18 0.30 1.75 -5.67
C LEU A 18 0.35 1.04 -7.02
N PHE A 19 -0.71 1.24 -7.78
CA PHE A 19 -0.90 0.68 -9.11
C PHE A 19 -1.21 1.81 -10.10
N GLU A 20 -0.75 1.65 -11.33
CA GLU A 20 -1.04 2.57 -12.42
C GLU A 20 -2.52 2.46 -12.82
N PRO A 21 -3.26 3.57 -12.92
CA PRO A 21 -4.67 3.54 -13.29
C PRO A 21 -4.87 2.92 -14.69
N GLY A 22 -5.81 1.98 -14.79
CA GLY A 22 -6.25 1.38 -16.05
C GLY A 22 -5.40 0.22 -16.56
N SER A 23 -4.10 0.18 -16.24
CA SER A 23 -3.22 -0.96 -16.54
C SER A 23 -3.03 -1.90 -15.35
N ASP A 24 -3.36 -1.44 -14.15
CA ASP A 24 -3.12 -2.11 -12.86
C ASP A 24 -1.65 -2.52 -12.65
N ARG A 25 -0.74 -1.88 -13.39
CA ARG A 25 0.70 -2.14 -13.29
C ARG A 25 1.19 -1.69 -11.93
N TYR A 26 1.83 -2.59 -11.20
CA TYR A 26 2.44 -2.28 -9.91
C TYR A 26 3.53 -1.19 -10.04
N LEU A 27 3.41 -0.14 -9.22
CA LEU A 27 4.33 1.00 -9.21
C LEU A 27 5.34 0.94 -8.06
N GLY A 28 5.05 0.19 -7.01
CA GLY A 28 5.89 0.10 -5.82
C GLY A 28 5.08 0.20 -4.51
N ARG A 29 5.77 -0.05 -3.39
CA ARG A 29 5.23 0.12 -2.04
C ARG A 29 5.64 1.47 -1.49
N LEU A 30 4.76 2.13 -0.73
CA LEU A 30 5.09 3.38 -0.06
C LEU A 30 6.33 3.18 0.82
N CYS A 31 7.32 4.04 0.62
CA CYS A 31 8.58 3.94 1.34
C CYS A 31 8.40 4.38 2.79
N GLY A 32 8.73 3.50 3.74
CA GLY A 32 8.70 3.79 5.17
C GLY A 32 9.70 4.87 5.62
N TYR A 33 10.65 5.26 4.77
CA TYR A 33 11.59 6.36 5.05
C TYR A 33 11.05 7.75 4.69
N ALA A 34 9.79 7.84 4.25
CA ALA A 34 9.15 9.07 3.78
C ALA A 34 9.92 9.80 2.65
N GLN A 35 10.83 9.09 1.98
CA GLN A 35 11.62 9.55 0.85
C GLN A 35 12.13 8.30 0.11
N CYS A 36 12.10 8.34 -1.22
CA CYS A 36 12.65 7.26 -2.05
C CYS A 36 13.27 7.84 -3.32
N PRO A 37 14.53 7.48 -3.66
CA PRO A 37 15.44 6.66 -2.87
C PRO A 37 15.96 7.42 -1.63
N LYS A 38 16.24 6.70 -0.54
CA LYS A 38 16.84 7.25 0.69
C LYS A 38 18.37 7.00 0.77
N GLY A 39 18.93 6.26 -0.19
CA GLY A 39 20.33 5.84 -0.16
C GLY A 39 20.62 4.72 0.86
N LYS A 40 19.62 3.92 1.21
CA LYS A 40 19.77 2.70 2.03
C LYS A 40 20.08 1.50 1.15
N SER A 41 20.51 0.38 1.75
CA SER A 41 20.72 -0.90 1.06
C SER A 41 19.53 -1.30 0.20
N ASP A 42 18.32 -1.19 0.74
CA ASP A 42 17.08 -1.55 0.07
C ASP A 42 16.84 -0.71 -1.21
N CYS A 43 17.41 0.49 -1.27
CA CYS A 43 17.31 1.38 -2.43
C CYS A 43 18.15 0.91 -3.62
N LEU A 44 19.03 -0.09 -3.44
CA LEU A 44 19.78 -0.69 -4.55
C LEU A 44 18.91 -1.58 -5.44
N THR A 45 17.68 -1.90 -5.01
CA THR A 45 16.71 -2.61 -5.85
C THR A 45 16.44 -1.81 -7.13
N PRO A 46 16.55 -2.42 -8.33
CA PRO A 46 16.28 -1.73 -9.59
C PRO A 46 14.89 -1.06 -9.61
N GLY A 47 14.83 0.19 -10.09
CA GLY A 47 13.59 0.96 -10.16
C GLY A 47 13.11 1.56 -8.83
N CYS A 48 13.84 1.38 -7.73
CA CYS A 48 13.51 2.00 -6.44
C CYS A 48 13.57 3.52 -6.54
N GLY A 49 12.46 4.19 -6.21
CA GLY A 49 12.34 5.65 -6.32
C GLY A 49 12.12 6.18 -7.74
N LEU A 50 11.90 5.31 -8.75
CA LEU A 50 11.51 5.75 -10.09
C LEU A 50 10.19 6.54 -10.06
N ALA A 51 9.22 6.03 -9.30
CA ALA A 51 8.06 6.79 -8.87
C ALA A 51 8.38 7.44 -7.50
N PRO A 52 8.13 8.76 -7.33
CA PRO A 52 8.43 9.45 -6.09
C PRO A 52 7.80 8.75 -4.87
N PHE A 53 8.57 8.62 -3.79
CA PHE A 53 8.18 7.98 -2.53
C PHE A 53 7.91 6.47 -2.59
N LEU A 54 8.02 5.82 -3.75
CA LEU A 54 7.78 4.39 -3.87
C LEU A 54 9.08 3.60 -3.90
N LYS A 55 9.15 2.57 -3.05
CA LYS A 55 10.26 1.62 -3.03
C LYS A 55 9.91 0.35 -3.80
N GLN A 56 10.93 -0.23 -4.40
CA GLN A 56 10.90 -1.59 -4.90
C GLN A 56 11.47 -2.52 -3.82
N HIS A 57 10.97 -3.75 -3.81
CA HIS A 57 11.46 -4.80 -2.93
C HIS A 57 12.12 -5.87 -3.79
N GLU A 58 13.38 -6.17 -3.50
CA GLU A 58 14.09 -7.26 -4.18
C GLU A 58 13.33 -8.58 -4.02
N GLY A 59 13.16 -9.29 -5.15
CA GLY A 59 12.43 -10.56 -5.19
C GLY A 59 10.90 -10.45 -5.04
N PHE A 60 10.33 -9.24 -4.87
CA PHE A 60 8.89 -9.09 -4.79
C PHE A 60 8.24 -9.29 -6.16
N SER A 61 7.21 -10.14 -6.20
CA SER A 61 6.32 -10.31 -7.34
C SER A 61 4.89 -10.11 -6.88
N LEU A 62 4.14 -9.26 -7.58
CA LEU A 62 2.70 -9.14 -7.36
C LEU A 62 2.00 -10.33 -8.03
N TYR A 63 1.31 -11.13 -7.22
CA TYR A 63 0.37 -12.12 -7.73
C TYR A 63 -1.01 -11.45 -7.83
N LEU A 64 -1.54 -11.30 -9.06
CA LEU A 64 -2.79 -10.56 -9.29
C LEU A 64 -4.01 -11.22 -8.61
N ASP A 65 -3.98 -12.54 -8.41
CA ASP A 65 -4.98 -13.27 -7.64
C ASP A 65 -5.00 -12.88 -6.15
N ALA A 66 -3.93 -12.26 -5.63
CA ALA A 66 -3.95 -11.66 -4.29
C ALA A 66 -4.95 -10.50 -4.20
N LEU A 67 -5.34 -9.91 -5.34
CA LEU A 67 -6.34 -8.85 -5.44
C LEU A 67 -7.74 -9.38 -5.81
N ALA A 68 -7.95 -10.69 -5.79
CA ALA A 68 -9.24 -11.27 -6.10
C ALA A 68 -10.35 -10.75 -5.14
N PRO A 69 -11.59 -10.54 -5.62
CA PRO A 69 -12.66 -9.96 -4.81
C PRO A 69 -13.03 -10.75 -3.55
N ASP A 70 -12.76 -12.06 -3.53
CA ASP A 70 -12.97 -12.95 -2.38
C ASP A 70 -11.83 -12.87 -1.34
N ARG A 71 -10.69 -12.25 -1.72
CA ARG A 71 -9.51 -12.08 -0.86
C ARG A 71 -9.28 -10.62 -0.44
N THR A 72 -10.06 -9.70 -0.98
CA THR A 72 -9.92 -8.26 -0.74
C THR A 72 -11.24 -7.64 -0.32
N VAL A 73 -11.14 -6.54 0.43
CA VAL A 73 -12.31 -5.78 0.86
C VAL A 73 -12.12 -4.33 0.41
N PRO A 74 -12.93 -3.81 -0.53
CA PRO A 74 -12.83 -2.43 -0.96
C PRO A 74 -13.32 -1.50 0.17
N LEU A 75 -12.45 -0.58 0.59
CA LEU A 75 -12.72 0.39 1.66
C LEU A 75 -13.19 1.74 1.15
N PHE A 76 -12.74 2.13 -0.04
CA PHE A 76 -13.01 3.41 -0.67
C PHE A 76 -13.15 3.23 -2.18
N ASP A 77 -14.12 3.90 -2.78
CA ASP A 77 -14.26 4.07 -4.21
C ASP A 77 -14.33 5.56 -4.54
N ARG A 78 -13.75 5.98 -5.67
CA ARG A 78 -13.70 7.40 -6.02
C ARG A 78 -15.08 7.97 -6.39
N ALA A 79 -15.96 7.16 -6.99
CA ALA A 79 -17.28 7.61 -7.43
C ALA A 79 -18.30 7.57 -6.28
N ALA A 80 -18.22 6.56 -5.41
CA ALA A 80 -19.13 6.37 -4.28
C ALA A 80 -18.62 6.96 -2.95
N GLY A 81 -17.33 7.25 -2.83
CA GLY A 81 -16.69 7.73 -1.60
C GLY A 81 -16.27 6.60 -0.64
N LEU A 82 -16.32 6.89 0.66
CA LEU A 82 -16.00 5.91 1.70
C LEU A 82 -17.05 4.80 1.71
N LEU A 83 -16.62 3.55 1.50
CA LEU A 83 -17.51 2.39 1.50
C LEU A 83 -17.64 1.78 2.90
N ARG A 84 -16.52 1.73 3.65
CA ARG A 84 -16.43 1.18 5.02
C ARG A 84 -15.10 1.55 5.66
N LEU A 85 -15.04 1.57 7.00
CA LEU A 85 -13.76 1.70 7.70
C LEU A 85 -13.10 0.33 7.84
N ALA A 86 -11.77 0.28 7.76
CA ALA A 86 -11.02 -0.94 8.04
C ALA A 86 -11.27 -1.45 9.47
N ALA A 87 -11.52 -0.54 10.42
CA ALA A 87 -11.80 -0.87 11.82
C ALA A 87 -13.15 -1.57 12.04
N ASP A 88 -14.06 -1.50 11.07
CA ASP A 88 -15.37 -2.15 11.13
C ASP A 88 -15.35 -3.56 10.50
N LEU A 89 -14.21 -3.96 9.92
CA LEU A 89 -14.05 -5.32 9.44
C LEU A 89 -13.81 -6.26 10.61
N ASP A 90 -14.55 -7.36 10.64
CA ASP A 90 -14.22 -8.45 11.54
C ASP A 90 -12.77 -8.85 11.28
N ALA A 91 -11.96 -8.87 12.34
CA ALA A 91 -10.66 -9.53 12.28
C ALA A 91 -10.98 -11.00 11.99
N GLY A 92 -10.91 -11.39 10.72
CA GLY A 92 -11.24 -12.75 10.28
C GLY A 92 -10.60 -13.75 11.24
N THR A 93 -11.35 -14.80 11.58
CA THR A 93 -10.84 -15.85 12.47
C THR A 93 -9.49 -16.34 11.95
N PRO A 94 -8.44 -16.39 12.80
CA PRO A 94 -7.08 -16.73 12.37
C PRO A 94 -6.96 -18.14 11.77
#